data_AF-M9RPZ3-F1
#
_entry.id   AF-M9RPZ3-F1
#
_cell.length_a   1.000
_cell.length_b   1.000
_cell.length_c   1.000
_cell.angle_alpha   90.00
_cell.angle_beta   90.00
_cell.angle_gamma   90.00
#
_symmetry.space_group_name_H-M   'P 1'
#
loop_
_entity.id
_entity.type
_entity.pdbx_description
1 polymer ?
#
loop_
_entity_poly.entity_id
_entity_poly.type
_entity_poly.pdbx_seq_one_letter_code
_entity_poly.pdbx_strand_id
1 'polypeptide(L)'
;MVKRKNSGHHPATTATSATRGANEWGLPNWTDAGDYGDWENWKFSRWRWEFNRRNSNYRSQAMEFFEILKTRDALTRDLRANKTPESRNRFNKLADLQAQSFTAFWRQWGYIEILDPSTSDYPDERLKILRSDGLHILDGSPSSEVGRSSLSPLIGQTTITFSLDKPLGEQLKSASVELKRKQKSLHGKLLQTRHHDVKRLEYLRTLDAREAMPKANWREFTEALFNAGLLGRHKSPEGGYCDPPPQAGRDKLNAANALRFNF
;
A
#
# COMPACT_ATOMS: atom_id res chain seq x y z
N MET A 1 -42.70 10.83 15.10
CA MET A 1 -41.56 11.24 15.96
C MET A 1 -40.68 10.00 16.17
N VAL A 2 -39.71 9.78 15.29
CA VAL A 2 -38.92 8.52 15.23
C VAL A 2 -37.64 8.72 16.05
N LYS A 3 -37.52 8.01 17.18
CA LYS A 3 -36.32 7.98 18.02
C LYS A 3 -35.17 7.32 17.26
N ARG A 4 -34.21 8.10 16.78
CA ARG A 4 -32.94 7.57 16.24
C ARG A 4 -32.15 6.95 17.40
N LYS A 5 -31.92 5.64 17.32
CA LYS A 5 -31.00 4.92 18.22
C LYS A 5 -29.59 5.47 18.02
N ASN A 6 -28.99 5.97 19.10
CA ASN A 6 -27.57 6.30 19.16
C ASN A 6 -26.75 5.07 18.76
N SER A 7 -26.03 5.18 17.64
CA SER A 7 -24.97 4.23 17.27
C SER A 7 -23.90 4.33 18.35
N GLY A 8 -23.83 3.28 19.17
CA GLY A 8 -22.83 3.13 20.21
C GLY A 8 -21.45 3.41 19.64
N HIS A 9 -20.77 4.36 20.27
CA HIS A 9 -19.34 4.56 20.14
C HIS A 9 -18.71 3.25 20.61
N HIS A 10 -18.30 2.38 19.67
CA HIS A 10 -17.45 1.26 20.01
C HIS A 10 -16.14 1.87 20.50
N PRO A 11 -15.78 1.74 21.79
CA PRO A 11 -14.41 2.07 22.18
C PRO A 11 -13.51 1.19 21.32
N ALA A 12 -12.56 1.81 20.62
CA ALA A 12 -11.50 1.08 19.97
C ALA A 12 -10.91 0.16 21.04
N THR A 13 -11.13 -1.14 20.90
CA THR A 13 -10.47 -2.15 21.72
C THR A 13 -8.99 -1.90 21.49
N THR A 14 -8.37 -1.21 22.44
CA THR A 14 -6.93 -0.98 22.46
C THR A 14 -6.35 -2.38 22.56
N ALA A 15 -5.89 -2.91 21.43
CA ALA A 15 -5.16 -4.15 21.38
C ALA A 15 -3.92 -3.93 22.24
N THR A 16 -4.04 -4.27 23.51
CA THR A 16 -2.94 -4.35 24.45
C THR A 16 -2.27 -5.70 24.24
N SER A 17 -2.02 -6.04 22.98
CA SER A 17 -0.92 -6.92 22.63
C SER A 17 0.23 -5.97 22.35
N ALA A 18 0.88 -5.52 23.41
CA ALA A 18 2.29 -5.20 23.31
C ALA A 18 2.97 -6.53 22.93
N THR A 19 2.93 -6.88 21.65
CA THR A 19 3.59 -8.04 21.09
C THR A 19 5.05 -7.87 21.48
N ARG A 20 5.55 -8.75 22.37
CA ARG A 20 6.94 -8.71 22.84
C ARG A 20 7.85 -8.58 21.60
N GLY A 21 8.53 -7.45 21.45
CA GLY A 21 9.47 -7.22 20.36
C GLY A 21 8.95 -6.46 19.14
N ALA A 22 7.71 -5.97 19.14
CA ALA A 22 7.25 -5.10 18.06
C ALA A 22 7.96 -3.74 18.09
N ASN A 23 8.35 -3.23 16.91
CA ASN A 23 8.94 -1.89 16.81
C ASN A 23 7.88 -0.77 16.90
N GLU A 24 8.29 0.50 16.79
CA GLU A 24 7.38 1.66 16.83
C GLU A 24 6.24 1.62 15.79
N TRP A 25 6.39 0.81 14.73
CA TRP A 25 5.39 0.59 13.69
C TRP A 25 4.56 -0.67 13.91
N GLY A 26 4.67 -1.32 15.08
CA GLY A 26 3.96 -2.56 15.37
C GLY A 26 4.39 -3.74 14.47
N LEU A 27 5.62 -3.73 13.95
CA LEU A 27 6.10 -4.83 13.10
C LEU A 27 6.47 -6.06 13.92
N PRO A 28 6.11 -7.28 13.49
CA PRO A 28 6.49 -8.53 14.17
C PRO A 28 8.00 -8.76 14.22
N ASN A 29 8.46 -9.68 15.08
CA ASN A 29 9.85 -10.14 15.05
C ASN A 29 10.14 -10.91 13.76
N TRP A 30 10.95 -10.33 12.87
CA TRP A 30 11.26 -10.93 11.57
C TRP A 30 11.98 -12.29 11.65
N THR A 31 12.62 -12.62 12.78
CA THR A 31 13.28 -13.92 12.98
C THR A 31 12.29 -15.05 13.26
N ASP A 32 11.08 -14.73 13.70
CA ASP A 32 10.03 -15.70 14.00
C ASP A 32 8.86 -15.57 13.01
N ALA A 33 8.57 -16.65 12.28
CA ALA A 33 7.44 -16.67 11.37
C ALA A 33 6.09 -16.67 12.12
N GLY A 34 6.05 -17.22 13.34
CA GLY A 34 4.84 -17.31 14.16
C GLY A 34 4.33 -15.96 14.65
N ASP A 35 5.21 -14.96 14.79
CA ASP A 35 4.84 -13.61 15.22
C ASP A 35 3.97 -12.86 14.19
N TYR A 36 3.88 -13.35 12.95
CA TYR A 36 2.97 -12.83 11.92
C TYR A 36 1.55 -13.39 12.05
N GLY A 37 1.30 -14.30 12.99
CA GLY A 37 0.00 -14.94 13.19
C GLY A 37 -0.37 -15.92 12.07
N ASP A 38 -1.66 -16.02 11.75
CA ASP A 38 -2.19 -16.95 10.75
C ASP A 38 -2.04 -16.43 9.31
N TRP A 39 -0.79 -16.18 8.90
CA TRP A 39 -0.46 -15.60 7.61
C TRP A 39 -0.79 -16.53 6.42
N GLU A 40 -0.90 -17.83 6.66
CA GLU A 40 -1.29 -18.81 5.63
C GLU A 40 -2.72 -18.56 5.13
N ASN A 41 -3.60 -18.06 6.02
CA ASN A 41 -5.00 -17.75 5.71
C ASN A 41 -5.24 -16.28 5.38
N TRP A 42 -4.19 -15.45 5.28
CA TRP A 42 -4.34 -14.05 4.93
C TRP A 42 -4.90 -13.87 3.53
N LYS A 43 -5.97 -13.09 3.43
CA LYS A 43 -6.51 -12.62 2.15
C LYS A 43 -5.51 -11.69 1.47
N PHE A 44 -5.68 -11.54 0.15
CA PHE A 44 -4.85 -10.65 -0.65
C PHE A 44 -4.82 -9.20 -0.14
N SER A 45 -5.95 -8.68 0.36
CA SER A 45 -6.05 -7.35 0.99
C SER A 45 -5.12 -7.20 2.18
N ARG A 46 -5.04 -8.23 3.03
CA ARG A 46 -4.14 -8.29 4.18
C ARG A 46 -2.68 -8.32 3.76
N TRP A 47 -2.32 -9.16 2.79
CA TRP A 47 -0.96 -9.15 2.23
C TRP A 47 -0.56 -7.78 1.71
N ARG A 48 -1.40 -7.14 0.89
CA ARG A 48 -1.14 -5.80 0.37
C ARG A 48 -0.99 -4.78 1.49
N TRP A 49 -1.84 -4.84 2.51
CA TRP A 49 -1.72 -3.99 3.70
C TRP A 49 -0.37 -4.14 4.38
N GLU A 50 0.05 -5.36 4.67
CA GLU A 50 1.33 -5.62 5.32
C GLU A 50 2.53 -5.12 4.50
N PHE A 51 2.51 -5.26 3.18
CA PHE A 51 3.56 -4.68 2.33
C PHE A 51 3.52 -3.15 2.29
N ASN A 52 2.33 -2.55 2.21
CA ASN A 52 2.16 -1.09 2.13
C ASN A 52 2.53 -0.38 3.44
N ARG A 53 2.12 -0.91 4.59
CA ARG A 53 2.45 -0.30 5.89
C ARG A 53 3.95 -0.29 6.21
N ARG A 54 4.75 -1.11 5.51
CA ARG A 54 6.23 -1.12 5.55
C ARG A 54 6.89 -0.17 4.55
N ASN A 55 6.11 0.47 3.69
CA ASN A 55 6.61 1.45 2.74
C ASN A 55 6.79 2.80 3.45
N SER A 56 8.01 3.34 3.43
CA SER A 56 8.32 4.64 4.05
C SER A 56 7.49 5.78 3.48
N ASN A 57 7.16 5.75 2.19
CA ASN A 57 6.34 6.76 1.55
C ASN A 57 4.89 6.68 2.04
N TYR A 58 4.36 5.47 2.24
CA TYR A 58 3.04 5.28 2.84
C TYR A 58 3.00 5.88 4.25
N ARG A 59 3.97 5.50 5.09
CA ARG A 59 4.08 5.99 6.47
C ARG A 59 4.14 7.50 6.53
N SER A 60 5.04 8.11 5.74
CA SER A 60 5.20 9.56 5.68
C SER A 60 3.89 10.27 5.32
N GLN A 61 3.20 9.81 4.26
CA GLN A 61 1.94 10.43 3.82
C GLN A 61 0.79 10.21 4.82
N ALA A 62 0.70 9.02 5.43
CA ALA A 62 -0.31 8.73 6.44
C ALA A 62 -0.13 9.62 7.67
N MET A 63 1.11 9.77 8.16
CA MET A 63 1.42 10.63 9.32
C MET A 63 1.16 12.10 9.02
N GLU A 64 1.54 12.59 7.85
CA GLU A 64 1.21 13.96 7.41
C GLU A 64 -0.31 14.19 7.41
N PHE A 65 -1.07 13.22 6.90
CA PHE A 65 -2.53 13.29 6.90
C PHE A 65 -3.13 13.29 8.31
N PHE A 66 -2.60 12.48 9.22
CA PHE A 66 -3.07 12.47 10.61
C PHE A 66 -2.80 13.79 11.33
N GLU A 67 -1.68 14.47 11.05
CA GLU A 67 -1.43 15.82 11.58
C GLU A 67 -2.41 16.86 10.99
N ILE A 68 -2.80 16.74 9.72
CA ILE A 68 -3.90 17.55 9.14
C ILE A 68 -5.21 17.32 9.90
N LEU A 69 -5.57 16.07 10.18
CA LEU A 69 -6.80 15.74 10.94
C LEU A 69 -6.76 16.32 12.36
N LYS A 70 -5.65 16.14 13.08
CA LYS A 70 -5.46 16.67 14.42
C LYS A 70 -5.57 18.20 14.47
N THR A 71 -4.96 18.87 13.48
CA THR A 71 -5.06 20.34 13.32
C THR A 71 -6.51 20.75 13.03
N ARG A 72 -7.22 19.99 12.20
CA ARG A 72 -8.64 20.26 11.88
C ARG A 72 -9.54 20.08 13.10
N ASP A 73 -9.30 19.07 13.92
CA ASP A 73 -10.06 18.87 15.15
C ASP A 73 -9.82 19.99 16.17
N ALA A 74 -8.60 20.49 16.27
CA ALA A 74 -8.28 21.68 17.06
C ALA A 74 -9.01 22.93 16.55
N LEU A 75 -8.96 23.19 15.23
CA LEU A 75 -9.67 24.32 14.62
C LEU A 75 -11.19 24.19 14.71
N THR A 76 -11.74 22.98 14.65
CA THR A 76 -13.18 22.73 14.83
C THR A 76 -13.62 23.12 16.23
N ARG A 77 -12.80 22.81 17.24
CA ARG A 77 -13.04 23.24 18.63
C ARG A 77 -12.95 24.75 18.77
N ASP A 78 -11.93 25.39 18.19
CA ASP A 78 -11.80 26.85 18.18
C ASP A 78 -12.99 27.53 17.49
N LEU A 79 -13.41 27.05 16.32
CA LEU A 79 -14.58 27.57 15.59
C LEU A 79 -15.89 27.48 16.38
N ARG A 80 -16.04 26.46 17.22
CA ARG A 80 -17.22 26.32 18.08
C ARG A 80 -17.21 27.38 19.20
N ALA A 81 -16.04 27.74 19.71
CA ALA A 81 -15.87 28.77 20.74
C ALA A 81 -15.89 30.20 20.15
N ASN A 82 -15.19 30.42 19.03
CA ASN A 82 -14.86 31.72 18.45
C ASN A 82 -15.13 31.74 16.94
N LYS A 83 -16.33 32.17 16.53
CA LYS A 83 -16.77 32.17 15.12
C LYS A 83 -16.26 33.37 14.31
N THR A 84 -14.95 33.63 14.37
CA THR A 84 -14.35 34.73 13.60
C THR A 84 -14.26 34.39 12.09
N PRO A 85 -14.25 35.39 11.19
CA PRO A 85 -13.97 35.16 9.77
C PRO A 85 -12.63 34.47 9.52
N GLU A 86 -11.61 34.78 10.34
CA GLU A 86 -10.27 34.20 10.24
C GLU A 86 -10.25 32.70 10.58
N SER A 87 -10.88 32.28 11.68
CA SER A 87 -10.99 30.86 12.04
C SER A 87 -11.73 30.06 10.96
N ARG A 88 -12.78 30.65 10.36
CA ARG A 88 -13.51 30.04 9.23
C ARG A 88 -12.62 29.89 7.99
N ASN A 89 -11.84 30.91 7.66
CA ASN A 89 -10.90 30.85 6.53
C ASN A 89 -9.83 29.78 6.74
N ARG A 90 -9.22 29.70 7.95
CA ARG A 90 -8.24 28.67 8.29
C ARG A 90 -8.81 27.27 8.19
N PHE A 91 -10.03 27.06 8.69
CA PHE A 91 -10.72 25.78 8.59
C PHE A 91 -11.00 25.39 7.14
N ASN A 92 -11.49 26.30 6.30
CA ASN A 92 -11.77 26.01 4.89
C ASN A 92 -10.48 25.62 4.14
N LYS A 93 -9.39 26.38 4.33
CA LYS A 93 -8.09 26.04 3.73
C LYS A 93 -7.60 24.65 4.14
N LEU A 94 -7.76 24.29 5.43
CA LEU A 94 -7.35 22.98 5.92
C LEU A 94 -8.26 21.85 5.41
N ALA A 95 -9.56 22.12 5.25
CA ALA A 95 -10.50 21.18 4.65
C ALA A 95 -10.14 20.90 3.18
N ASP A 96 -9.76 21.94 2.42
CA ASP A 96 -9.29 21.78 1.04
C ASP A 96 -7.99 20.97 0.98
N LEU A 97 -7.03 21.28 1.85
CA LEU A 97 -5.78 20.52 1.94
C LEU A 97 -6.04 19.06 2.30
N GLN A 98 -6.91 18.78 3.27
CA GLN A 98 -7.30 17.42 3.62
C GLN A 98 -7.92 16.68 2.43
N ALA A 99 -8.83 17.32 1.69
CA ALA A 99 -9.44 16.70 0.51
C ALA A 99 -8.41 16.38 -0.58
N GLN A 100 -7.46 17.28 -0.82
CA GLN A 100 -6.36 17.07 -1.76
C GLN A 100 -5.43 15.94 -1.33
N SER A 101 -4.97 15.94 -0.07
CA SER A 101 -4.11 14.90 0.49
C SER A 101 -4.79 13.54 0.49
N PHE A 102 -6.07 13.47 0.88
CA PHE A 102 -6.85 12.24 0.81
C PHE A 102 -6.98 11.73 -0.62
N THR A 103 -7.29 12.62 -1.57
CA THR A 103 -7.39 12.27 -3.00
C THR A 103 -6.07 11.73 -3.53
N ALA A 104 -4.95 12.40 -3.24
CA ALA A 104 -3.62 11.94 -3.66
C ALA A 104 -3.27 10.57 -3.05
N PHE A 105 -3.51 10.41 -1.75
CA PHE A 105 -3.27 9.17 -1.04
C PHE A 105 -4.09 8.01 -1.59
N TRP A 106 -5.41 8.20 -1.73
CA TRP A 106 -6.30 7.18 -2.27
C TRP A 106 -5.89 6.79 -3.70
N ARG A 107 -5.53 7.76 -4.54
CA ARG A 107 -5.04 7.49 -5.90
C ARG A 107 -3.77 6.65 -5.92
N GLN A 108 -2.87 6.88 -4.96
CA GLN A 108 -1.60 6.18 -4.89
C GLN A 108 -1.74 4.77 -4.27
N TRP A 109 -2.51 4.64 -3.20
CA TRP A 109 -2.55 3.42 -2.37
C TRP A 109 -3.83 2.60 -2.51
N GLY A 110 -4.90 3.20 -3.03
CA GLY A 110 -6.19 2.55 -3.33
C GLY A 110 -7.11 2.32 -2.13
N TYR A 111 -6.68 2.63 -0.90
CA TYR A 111 -7.52 2.44 0.29
C TYR A 111 -8.65 3.48 0.35
N ILE A 112 -9.82 3.03 0.78
CA ILE A 112 -11.01 3.88 0.95
C ILE A 112 -10.88 4.87 2.12
N GLU A 113 -9.87 4.66 2.96
CA GLU A 113 -9.51 5.48 4.10
C GLU A 113 -8.00 5.42 4.33
N ILE A 114 -7.47 6.36 5.10
CA ILE A 114 -6.05 6.36 5.48
C ILE A 114 -5.91 5.51 6.73
N LEU A 115 -5.18 4.40 6.59
CA LEU A 115 -4.97 3.43 7.66
C LEU A 115 -3.70 3.77 8.42
N ASP A 116 -3.72 3.57 9.73
CA ASP A 116 -2.56 3.80 10.60
C ASP A 116 -1.53 2.69 10.35
N PRO A 117 -0.33 3.01 9.83
CA PRO A 117 0.70 2.02 9.54
C PRO A 117 1.31 1.39 10.78
N SER A 118 0.94 1.81 12.00
CA SER A 118 1.29 1.12 13.25
C SER A 118 0.35 -0.04 13.58
N THR A 119 -0.87 -0.04 13.05
CA THR A 119 -1.88 -1.08 13.33
C THR A 119 -1.79 -2.23 12.31
N SER A 120 -1.49 -3.47 12.75
CA SER A 120 -1.54 -4.63 11.84
C SER A 120 -2.96 -5.16 11.67
N ASP A 121 -3.72 -5.22 12.77
CA ASP A 121 -4.95 -6.02 12.87
C ASP A 121 -6.22 -5.29 12.46
N TYR A 122 -6.19 -4.65 11.30
CA TYR A 122 -7.41 -4.12 10.70
C TYR A 122 -8.33 -5.26 10.25
N PRO A 123 -9.65 -5.12 10.46
CA PRO A 123 -10.63 -6.03 9.86
C PRO A 123 -10.59 -5.91 8.34
N ASP A 124 -10.85 -7.02 7.64
CA ASP A 124 -10.74 -7.11 6.18
C ASP A 124 -11.60 -6.06 5.46
N GLU A 125 -12.72 -5.65 6.04
CA GLU A 125 -13.62 -4.64 5.49
C GLU A 125 -12.95 -3.27 5.34
N ARG A 126 -12.03 -2.92 6.25
CA ARG A 126 -11.26 -1.67 6.21
C ARG A 126 -10.08 -1.77 5.25
N LEU A 127 -9.59 -2.99 5.00
CA LEU A 127 -8.55 -3.26 4.00
C LEU A 127 -9.10 -3.35 2.58
N LYS A 128 -10.41 -3.13 2.39
CA LYS A 128 -11.03 -3.04 1.06
C LYS A 128 -10.45 -1.86 0.30
N ILE A 129 -10.25 -2.10 -0.99
CA ILE A 129 -9.68 -1.14 -1.92
C ILE A 129 -10.80 -0.76 -2.86
N LEU A 130 -11.03 0.54 -3.04
CA LEU A 130 -11.82 1.05 -4.15
C LEU A 130 -10.92 0.97 -5.38
N ARG A 131 -10.80 -0.25 -5.87
CA ARG A 131 -9.95 -0.56 -6.99
C ARG A 131 -10.75 -0.10 -8.22
N SER A 132 -10.24 0.91 -8.91
CA SER A 132 -10.75 1.35 -10.23
C SER A 132 -10.22 0.45 -11.34
N ASP A 133 -9.86 -0.79 -11.01
CA ASP A 133 -9.50 -1.86 -11.94
C ASP A 133 -10.75 -2.48 -12.58
N GLY A 134 -11.94 -2.11 -12.10
CA GLY A 134 -13.16 -2.24 -12.87
C GLY A 134 -13.00 -1.47 -14.18
N LEU A 135 -13.10 -2.19 -15.30
CA LEU A 135 -13.36 -1.62 -16.61
C LEU A 135 -14.47 -0.57 -16.46
N HIS A 136 -14.11 0.71 -16.50
CA HIS A 136 -15.10 1.79 -16.57
C HIS A 136 -15.61 1.82 -18.01
N ILE A 137 -16.71 1.11 -18.27
CA ILE A 137 -17.43 1.22 -19.53
C ILE A 137 -18.13 2.58 -19.51
N LEU A 138 -17.49 3.58 -20.11
CA LEU A 138 -18.15 4.82 -20.48
C LEU A 138 -18.92 4.51 -21.76
N ASP A 139 -20.18 4.14 -21.62
CA ASP A 139 -21.06 4.00 -22.77
C ASP A 139 -21.34 5.39 -23.34
N GLY A 140 -21.05 5.59 -24.62
CA GLY A 140 -21.18 6.87 -25.32
C GLY A 140 -22.62 7.28 -25.58
N SER A 141 -23.58 6.77 -24.81
CA SER A 141 -24.98 7.15 -24.94
C SER A 141 -25.12 8.65 -24.68
N PRO A 142 -25.78 9.41 -25.58
CA PRO A 142 -25.98 10.86 -25.43
C PRO A 142 -26.96 11.23 -24.30
N SER A 143 -27.31 10.27 -23.43
CA SER A 143 -28.28 10.47 -22.36
C SER A 143 -27.62 11.02 -21.10
N SER A 144 -27.94 12.29 -20.85
CA SER A 144 -27.93 13.00 -19.58
C SER A 144 -26.59 13.48 -19.05
N GLU A 145 -26.59 14.76 -18.71
CA GLU A 145 -25.57 15.57 -18.06
C GLU A 145 -25.22 15.09 -16.64
N VAL A 146 -25.03 13.79 -16.41
CA VAL A 146 -24.50 13.28 -15.15
C VAL A 146 -22.98 13.34 -15.23
N GLY A 147 -22.47 14.56 -15.01
CA GLY A 147 -21.09 14.82 -14.67
C GLY A 147 -20.09 14.43 -15.76
N ARG A 148 -19.47 15.43 -16.38
CA ARG A 148 -18.09 15.32 -16.86
C ARG A 148 -17.16 15.02 -15.66
N SER A 149 -17.30 13.87 -15.01
CA SER A 149 -16.17 13.19 -14.39
C SER A 149 -15.32 12.71 -15.56
N SER A 150 -14.60 13.67 -16.14
CA SER A 150 -13.32 13.41 -16.77
C SER A 150 -12.50 12.67 -15.71
N LEU A 151 -12.62 11.36 -15.67
CA LEU A 151 -11.68 10.48 -14.99
C LEU A 151 -10.39 10.62 -15.79
N SER A 152 -9.69 11.72 -15.57
CA SER A 152 -8.32 11.85 -16.03
C SER A 152 -7.58 10.65 -15.44
N PRO A 153 -6.91 9.85 -16.27
CA PRO A 153 -6.21 8.67 -15.77
C PRO A 153 -5.28 9.09 -14.64
N LEU A 154 -5.26 8.31 -13.56
CA LEU A 154 -4.36 8.56 -12.44
C LEU A 154 -2.90 8.43 -12.90
N ILE A 155 -1.96 8.93 -12.10
CA ILE A 155 -0.53 8.74 -12.38
C ILE A 155 -0.24 7.23 -12.51
N GLY A 156 0.36 6.83 -13.63
CA GLY A 156 0.63 5.43 -13.96
C GLY A 156 -0.54 4.67 -14.62
N GLN A 157 -1.68 5.32 -14.83
CA GLN A 157 -2.80 4.77 -15.61
C GLN A 157 -2.83 5.37 -17.02
N THR A 158 -3.51 4.69 -17.94
CA THR A 158 -3.82 5.22 -19.27
C THR A 158 -5.23 4.78 -19.65
N THR A 159 -5.98 5.67 -20.26
CA THR A 159 -7.27 5.34 -20.87
C THR A 159 -7.02 4.78 -22.27
N ILE A 160 -7.70 3.70 -22.62
CA ILE A 160 -7.71 3.13 -23.96
C ILE A 160 -9.16 3.06 -24.41
N THR A 161 -9.47 3.75 -25.50
CA THR A 161 -10.81 3.75 -26.08
C THR A 161 -10.91 2.64 -27.12
N PHE A 162 -11.94 1.82 -27.02
CA PHE A 162 -12.25 0.76 -27.99
C PHE A 162 -13.42 1.20 -28.88
N SER A 163 -13.32 0.97 -30.18
CA SER A 163 -14.42 1.13 -31.14
C SER A 163 -15.29 -0.13 -31.10
N LEU A 164 -16.61 0.04 -30.95
CA LEU A 164 -17.55 -1.08 -30.96
C LEU A 164 -17.77 -1.66 -32.37
N ASP A 165 -17.42 -0.90 -33.41
CA ASP A 165 -17.57 -1.30 -34.82
C ASP A 165 -16.41 -2.19 -35.33
N LYS A 166 -15.43 -2.47 -34.47
CA LYS A 166 -14.23 -3.25 -34.82
C LYS A 166 -14.12 -4.51 -33.95
N PRO A 167 -13.56 -5.61 -34.48
CA PRO A 167 -13.33 -6.81 -33.67
C PRO A 167 -12.49 -6.51 -32.42
N LEU A 168 -13.02 -6.85 -31.24
CA LEU A 168 -12.38 -6.56 -29.95
C LEU A 168 -10.98 -7.19 -29.82
N GLY A 169 -10.79 -8.38 -30.38
CA GLY A 169 -9.52 -9.12 -30.29
C GLY A 169 -8.33 -8.37 -30.90
N GLU A 170 -8.51 -7.70 -32.04
CA GLU A 170 -7.44 -6.91 -32.67
C GLU A 170 -7.12 -5.66 -31.87
N GLN A 171 -8.16 -5.00 -31.36
CA GLN A 171 -8.01 -3.81 -30.54
C GLN A 171 -7.28 -4.13 -29.22
N LEU A 172 -7.59 -5.26 -28.58
CA LEU A 172 -6.90 -5.72 -27.37
C LEU A 172 -5.42 -6.02 -27.62
N LYS A 173 -5.08 -6.59 -28.79
CA LYS A 173 -3.68 -6.78 -29.19
C LYS A 173 -2.93 -5.45 -29.30
N SER A 174 -3.51 -4.48 -30.00
CA SER A 174 -2.93 -3.13 -30.14
C SER A 174 -2.80 -2.41 -28.79
N ALA A 175 -3.84 -2.48 -27.97
CA ALA A 175 -3.85 -1.94 -26.61
C ALA A 175 -2.74 -2.55 -25.74
N SER A 176 -2.55 -3.88 -25.81
CA SER A 176 -1.50 -4.60 -25.08
C SER A 176 -0.09 -4.15 -25.48
N VAL A 177 0.15 -3.96 -26.78
CA VAL A 177 1.45 -3.46 -27.28
C VAL A 177 1.72 -2.05 -26.76
N GLU A 178 0.72 -1.17 -26.81
CA GLU A 178 0.87 0.22 -26.36
C GLU A 178 1.07 0.31 -24.84
N LEU A 179 0.33 -0.49 -24.05
CA LEU A 179 0.52 -0.59 -22.61
C LEU A 179 1.93 -1.05 -22.25
N LYS A 180 2.44 -2.10 -22.92
CA LYS A 180 3.80 -2.60 -22.74
C LYS A 180 4.84 -1.53 -23.09
N ARG A 181 4.65 -0.80 -24.19
CA ARG A 181 5.53 0.30 -24.60
C ARG A 181 5.57 1.40 -23.54
N LYS A 182 4.40 1.85 -23.06
CA LYS A 182 4.30 2.85 -21.98
C LYS A 182 4.94 2.36 -20.69
N GLN A 183 4.69 1.12 -20.29
CA GLN A 183 5.30 0.52 -19.11
C GLN A 183 6.84 0.50 -19.21
N LYS A 184 7.39 0.08 -20.37
CA LYS A 184 8.84 0.09 -20.60
C LYS A 184 9.41 1.51 -20.59
N SER A 185 8.69 2.49 -21.14
CA SER A 185 9.08 3.90 -21.09
C SER A 185 9.13 4.43 -19.64
N LEU A 186 8.11 4.12 -18.84
CA LEU A 186 7.99 4.59 -17.46
C LEU A 186 8.99 3.90 -16.51
N HIS A 187 9.29 2.62 -16.71
CA HIS A 187 10.06 1.83 -15.76
C HIS A 187 11.41 1.32 -16.29
N GLY A 188 11.76 1.64 -17.54
CA GLY A 188 12.94 1.10 -18.25
C GLY A 188 12.83 -0.38 -18.64
N LYS A 189 11.81 -1.10 -18.16
CA LYS A 189 11.58 -2.53 -18.42
C LYS A 189 10.08 -2.87 -18.37
N LEU A 190 9.73 -4.01 -18.96
CA LEU A 190 8.40 -4.59 -18.77
C LEU A 190 8.31 -5.18 -17.36
N LEU A 191 7.26 -4.81 -16.63
CA LEU A 191 6.99 -5.41 -15.33
C LEU A 191 6.33 -6.76 -15.60
N GLN A 192 7.04 -7.83 -15.23
CA GLN A 192 6.48 -9.17 -15.24
C GLN A 192 5.80 -9.40 -13.90
N THR A 193 4.46 -9.46 -13.89
CA THR A 193 3.71 -9.81 -12.68
C THR A 193 3.89 -11.29 -12.40
N ARG A 194 4.86 -11.64 -11.56
CA ARG A 194 4.96 -12.98 -10.98
C ARG A 194 4.43 -12.92 -9.56
N HIS A 195 3.30 -13.56 -9.33
CA HIS A 195 2.76 -13.77 -8.00
C HIS A 195 3.55 -14.90 -7.33
N HIS A 196 4.34 -14.55 -6.32
CA HIS A 196 5.13 -15.49 -5.53
C HIS A 196 4.46 -15.70 -4.16
N ASP A 197 3.24 -16.23 -4.18
CA ASP A 197 2.37 -16.27 -3.00
C ASP A 197 3.01 -17.05 -1.85
N VAL A 198 3.64 -18.18 -2.18
CA VAL A 198 4.39 -19.03 -1.23
C VAL A 198 5.57 -18.28 -0.58
N LYS A 199 6.13 -17.25 -1.22
CA LYS A 199 7.29 -16.50 -0.72
C LYS A 199 6.93 -15.17 -0.06
N ARG A 200 5.65 -14.79 0.01
CA ARG A 200 5.24 -13.47 0.52
C ARG A 200 5.73 -13.25 1.95
N LEU A 201 5.60 -14.25 2.82
CA LEU A 201 6.08 -14.15 4.19
C LEU A 201 7.59 -13.93 4.25
N GLU A 202 8.37 -14.72 3.50
CA GLU A 202 9.84 -14.57 3.46
C GLU A 202 10.23 -13.15 3.05
N TYR A 203 9.51 -12.57 2.09
CA TYR A 203 9.77 -11.21 1.64
C TYR A 203 9.37 -10.16 2.69
N LEU A 204 8.24 -10.31 3.39
CA LEU A 204 7.91 -9.43 4.52
C LEU A 204 8.99 -9.48 5.60
N ARG A 205 9.39 -10.68 6.01
CA ARG A 205 10.46 -10.88 6.98
C ARG A 205 11.79 -10.27 6.52
N THR A 206 12.10 -10.35 5.23
CA THR A 206 13.28 -9.69 4.65
C THR A 206 13.22 -8.16 4.78
N LEU A 207 12.05 -7.55 4.56
CA LEU A 207 11.85 -6.11 4.73
C LEU A 207 12.02 -5.70 6.20
N ASP A 208 11.42 -6.48 7.10
CA ASP A 208 11.45 -6.22 8.55
C ASP A 208 12.87 -6.42 9.12
N ALA A 209 13.61 -7.40 8.62
CA ALA A 209 15.03 -7.56 8.93
C ALA A 209 15.85 -6.32 8.56
N ARG A 210 15.59 -5.74 7.38
CA ARG A 210 16.31 -4.54 6.94
C ARG A 210 15.98 -3.33 7.80
N GLU A 211 14.73 -3.21 8.23
CA GLU A 211 14.26 -2.16 9.12
C GLU A 211 14.86 -2.29 10.54
N ALA A 212 14.96 -3.52 11.05
CA ALA A 212 15.59 -3.83 12.34
C ALA A 212 17.12 -3.61 12.33
N MET A 213 17.76 -3.69 11.16
CA MET A 213 19.21 -3.61 10.99
C MET A 213 19.64 -2.48 10.03
N PRO A 214 19.31 -1.20 10.30
CA PRO A 214 19.52 -0.11 9.34
C PRO A 214 21.01 0.15 9.05
N LYS A 215 21.89 -0.15 10.03
CA LYS A 215 23.33 0.07 9.95
C LYS A 215 24.11 -1.15 9.45
N ALA A 216 23.46 -2.30 9.30
CA ALA A 216 24.15 -3.52 8.88
C ALA A 216 24.65 -3.39 7.44
N ASN A 217 25.89 -3.82 7.23
CA ASN A 217 26.45 -3.97 5.88
C ASN A 217 25.85 -5.22 5.20
N TRP A 218 26.11 -5.40 3.89
CA TRP A 218 25.50 -6.51 3.14
C TRP A 218 25.93 -7.90 3.59
N ARG A 219 27.12 -8.05 4.17
CA ARG A 219 27.58 -9.34 4.69
C ARG A 219 26.79 -9.71 5.94
N GLU A 220 26.75 -8.81 6.92
CA GLU A 220 25.99 -8.98 8.17
C GLU A 220 24.51 -9.22 7.90
N PHE A 221 23.92 -8.46 6.98
CA PHE A 221 22.51 -8.62 6.60
C PHE A 221 22.24 -9.98 5.94
N THR A 222 23.13 -10.41 5.04
CA THR A 222 22.99 -11.72 4.37
C THR A 222 23.14 -12.87 5.36
N GLU A 223 24.11 -12.79 6.27
CA GLU A 223 24.32 -13.77 7.32
C GLU A 223 23.10 -13.85 8.26
N ALA A 224 22.54 -12.71 8.66
CA ALA A 224 21.33 -12.67 9.48
C ALA A 224 20.14 -13.34 8.78
N LEU A 225 19.92 -13.08 7.48
CA LEU A 225 18.88 -13.73 6.70
C LEU A 225 19.12 -15.25 6.55
N PHE A 226 20.38 -15.67 6.38
CA PHE A 226 20.74 -17.08 6.30
C PHE A 226 20.48 -17.81 7.61
N ASN A 227 20.91 -17.23 8.74
CA ASN A 227 20.68 -17.77 10.08
C ASN A 227 19.19 -17.87 10.43
N ALA A 228 18.37 -16.95 9.92
CA ALA A 228 16.91 -16.98 10.07
C ALA A 228 16.19 -17.92 9.07
N GLY A 229 16.93 -18.63 8.21
CA GLY A 229 16.38 -19.56 7.21
C GLY A 229 15.70 -18.88 6.01
N LEU A 230 15.93 -17.58 5.78
CA LEU A 230 15.34 -16.81 4.67
C LEU A 230 16.16 -16.86 3.38
N LEU A 231 17.41 -17.34 3.48
CA LEU A 231 18.31 -17.63 2.38
C LEU A 231 18.77 -19.09 2.46
N GLY A 232 18.89 -19.73 1.30
CA GLY A 232 19.51 -21.05 1.18
C GLY A 232 21.01 -20.95 0.89
N ARG A 233 21.70 -22.09 0.95
CA ARG A 233 23.10 -22.19 0.52
C ARG A 233 23.24 -21.88 -0.97
N HIS A 234 24.38 -21.31 -1.35
CA HIS A 234 24.72 -20.99 -2.73
C HIS A 234 25.56 -22.11 -3.35
N LYS A 235 25.33 -22.42 -4.63
CA LYS A 235 26.13 -23.43 -5.34
C LYS A 235 27.44 -22.77 -5.79
N SER A 236 28.58 -23.30 -5.33
CA SER A 236 29.89 -22.78 -5.74
C SER A 236 30.21 -23.14 -7.20
N PRO A 237 30.89 -22.27 -7.96
CA PRO A 237 31.41 -22.60 -9.29
C PRO A 237 32.35 -23.82 -9.30
N GLU A 238 33.06 -24.04 -8.20
CA GLU A 238 34.00 -25.16 -8.00
C GLU A 238 33.30 -26.47 -7.62
N GLY A 239 31.98 -26.45 -7.48
CA GLY A 239 31.17 -27.55 -6.95
C GLY A 239 30.90 -27.42 -5.45
N GLY A 240 29.87 -28.13 -4.99
CA GLY A 240 29.41 -28.06 -3.59
C GLY A 240 28.52 -26.85 -3.28
N TYR A 241 28.27 -26.65 -1.98
CA TYR A 241 27.42 -25.59 -1.44
C TYR A 241 28.18 -24.76 -0.41
N CYS A 242 28.13 -23.44 -0.53
CA CYS A 242 28.72 -22.48 0.40
C CYS A 242 27.66 -21.53 0.97
N ASP A 243 28.07 -20.73 1.95
CA ASP A 243 27.22 -19.68 2.50
C ASP A 243 26.90 -18.62 1.44
N PRO A 244 25.69 -18.01 1.50
CA PRO A 244 25.29 -17.04 0.51
C PRO A 244 26.23 -15.81 0.50
N PRO A 245 26.68 -15.36 -0.68
CA PRO A 245 27.52 -14.16 -0.77
C PRO A 245 26.71 -12.90 -0.39
N PRO A 246 27.35 -11.79 0.01
CA PRO A 246 26.66 -10.55 0.40
C PRO A 246 25.65 -10.02 -0.63
N GLN A 247 25.88 -10.29 -1.92
CA GLN A 247 24.98 -9.91 -3.00
C GLN A 247 23.61 -10.60 -2.90
N ALA A 248 23.53 -11.81 -2.33
CA ALA A 248 22.28 -12.55 -2.19
C ALA A 248 21.28 -11.84 -1.28
N GLY A 249 21.73 -11.25 -0.16
CA GLY A 249 20.86 -10.46 0.71
C GLY A 249 20.34 -9.20 0.02
N ARG A 250 21.21 -8.51 -0.76
CA ARG A 250 20.80 -7.35 -1.58
C ARG A 250 19.74 -7.74 -2.61
N ASP A 251 19.93 -8.84 -3.31
CA ASP A 251 19.01 -9.31 -4.34
C ASP A 251 17.66 -9.74 -3.75
N LYS A 252 17.67 -10.42 -2.60
CA LYS A 252 16.45 -10.78 -1.86
C LYS A 252 15.68 -9.53 -1.41
N LEU A 253 16.38 -8.52 -0.89
CA LEU A 253 15.75 -7.26 -0.50
C LEU A 253 15.17 -6.52 -1.71
N ASN A 254 15.87 -6.48 -2.84
CA ASN A 254 15.35 -5.90 -4.08
C ASN A 254 14.10 -6.63 -4.58
N ALA A 255 14.07 -7.96 -4.51
CA ALA A 255 12.90 -8.76 -4.85
C ALA A 255 11.72 -8.48 -3.89
N ALA A 256 11.98 -8.38 -2.59
CA ALA A 256 10.97 -8.03 -1.59
C ALA A 256 10.40 -6.61 -1.83
N ASN A 257 11.25 -5.63 -2.14
CA ASN A 257 10.83 -4.27 -2.48
C ASN A 257 10.02 -4.22 -3.77
N ALA A 258 10.39 -4.99 -4.79
CA ALA A 258 9.65 -5.05 -6.05
C ALA A 258 8.20 -5.55 -5.84
N LEU A 259 7.98 -6.45 -4.89
CA LEU A 259 6.63 -6.93 -4.58
C LEU A 259 5.73 -5.87 -3.96
N ARG A 260 6.26 -4.83 -3.30
CA ARG A 260 5.45 -3.71 -2.78
C ARG A 260 4.63 -3.01 -3.88
N PHE A 261 5.05 -3.13 -5.14
CA PHE A 261 4.38 -2.52 -6.29
C PHE A 261 3.49 -3.48 -7.08
N ASN A 262 3.46 -4.77 -6.73
CA ASN A 262 2.74 -5.81 -7.47
C ASN A 262 1.35 -6.14 -6.87
N PHE A 263 0.77 -5.23 -6.07
CA PHE A 263 -0.52 -5.43 -5.41
C PHE A 263 -1.63 -4.51 -5.91
#